data_AF-A0A9E1WIX6-F1
#
_entry.id   AF-A0A9E1WIX6-F1
#
_cell.length_a   1.000
_cell.length_b   1.000
_cell.length_c   1.000
_cell.angle_alpha   90.00
_cell.angle_beta   90.00
_cell.angle_gamma   90.00
#
_symmetry.space_group_name_H-M   'P 1'
#
loop_
_entity.id
_entity.type
_entity.pdbx_description
1 polymer ?
#
loop_
_entity_poly.entity_id
_entity_poly.type
_entity_poly.pdbx_seq_one_letter_code
_entity_poly.pdbx_strand_id
1 'polypeptide(L)'
;MLKTRDAQINYLNIGLMFMSAALAFFMPFETFLFAYAFLGPLHYLTEISWLHDRQYFSKGKYDFTFLLFIGVALSIAAFANDFESLNFDLYPPLVDAKIDFVKWYYSMSFGDIFIMLALFSAILFVLFKDLKIKIASILIMYIIVYFSFNLDLDLLGLFVLIGLFSVALFVFVKNLYIKIACIALLYIGIYYNYSPDWFGLDTELLSQEEVIEANSEKNSFKNSSVVFALTSLVPTLIHVYLFTGLFMLFGALKSRSKTGLLSIVFFISIPIVLVFSLPVKKDGNYLSSYGTEAYYAEGTGFFNTNVSILRQFDLTPNMTNKDYINNFVKDSMEQENLSLMWKDSLNKDFIIQNQEHPYYMKSIALADAKNGSQKDNWWSLVFFSEIGIMLMRFIAFAYLYHYLNWFSKTEVIRWHKVPKVRFIGVISLWLVACGLYAYDYAIGLSFLFFLSFTHVLLEFPLNVTSIIGIGKETRAIIKNGFTQKDSK
;
A
#
# COMPACT_ATOMS: atom_id res chain seq x y z
N MET A 1 1.33 -43.10 -11.02
CA MET A 1 1.12 -42.55 -9.65
C MET A 1 0.17 -41.37 -9.77
N LEU A 2 -1.11 -41.52 -9.40
CA LEU A 2 -2.10 -40.44 -9.50
C LEU A 2 -1.72 -39.34 -8.49
N LYS A 3 -1.44 -38.13 -8.98
CA LYS A 3 -1.19 -36.95 -8.12
C LYS A 3 -2.45 -36.71 -7.27
N THR A 4 -2.27 -36.44 -5.98
CA THR A 4 -3.39 -36.03 -5.11
C THR A 4 -4.02 -34.75 -5.65
N ARG A 5 -5.33 -34.57 -5.42
CA ARG A 5 -6.08 -33.42 -5.94
C ARG A 5 -5.51 -32.08 -5.47
N ASP A 6 -5.01 -32.02 -4.23
CA ASP A 6 -4.31 -30.83 -3.71
C ASP A 6 -3.00 -30.54 -4.46
N ALA A 7 -2.27 -31.58 -4.87
CA ALA A 7 -1.10 -31.40 -5.72
C ALA A 7 -1.52 -30.84 -7.09
N GLN A 8 -2.64 -31.30 -7.68
CA GLN A 8 -3.15 -30.77 -8.94
C GLN A 8 -3.48 -29.28 -8.86
N ILE A 9 -4.12 -28.81 -7.78
CA ILE A 9 -4.40 -27.38 -7.56
C ILE A 9 -3.10 -26.58 -7.44
N ASN A 10 -2.10 -27.10 -6.72
CA ASN A 10 -0.81 -26.41 -6.60
C ASN A 10 -0.06 -26.31 -7.94
N TYR A 11 -0.11 -27.34 -8.78
CA TYR A 11 0.45 -27.27 -10.14
C TYR A 11 -0.33 -26.31 -11.04
N LEU A 12 -1.66 -26.26 -10.92
CA LEU A 12 -2.48 -25.27 -11.61
C LEU A 12 -2.06 -23.86 -11.19
N ASN A 13 -1.88 -23.60 -9.89
CA ASN A 13 -1.42 -22.30 -9.40
C ASN A 13 -0.06 -21.90 -10.00
N ILE A 14 0.90 -22.83 -10.06
CA ILE A 14 2.20 -22.56 -10.70
C ILE A 14 2.00 -22.21 -12.19
N GLY A 15 1.14 -22.95 -12.90
CA GLY A 15 0.80 -22.64 -14.29
C GLY A 15 0.17 -21.25 -14.45
N LEU A 16 -0.74 -20.87 -13.55
CA LEU A 16 -1.36 -19.54 -13.53
C LEU A 16 -0.34 -18.43 -13.24
N MET A 17 0.69 -18.67 -12.41
CA MET A 17 1.78 -17.72 -12.22
C MET A 17 2.56 -17.50 -13.52
N PHE A 18 2.96 -18.58 -14.21
CA PHE A 18 3.68 -18.45 -15.48
C PHE A 18 2.84 -17.75 -16.56
N MET A 19 1.55 -18.06 -16.63
CA MET A 19 0.62 -17.35 -17.53
C MET A 19 0.53 -15.87 -17.18
N SER A 20 0.42 -15.53 -15.90
CA SER A 20 0.36 -14.14 -15.43
C SER A 20 1.65 -13.39 -15.74
N ALA A 21 2.79 -14.05 -15.58
CA ALA A 21 4.11 -13.48 -15.89
C ALA A 21 4.29 -13.26 -17.40
N ALA A 22 3.83 -14.19 -18.23
CA ALA A 22 3.88 -14.02 -19.68
C ALA A 22 3.04 -12.81 -20.14
N LEU A 23 1.80 -12.69 -19.65
CA LEU A 23 0.93 -11.56 -19.98
C LEU A 23 1.50 -10.24 -19.46
N ALA A 24 1.96 -10.22 -18.21
CA ALA A 24 2.62 -9.05 -17.63
C ALA A 24 3.89 -8.65 -18.40
N PHE A 25 4.65 -9.62 -18.93
CA PHE A 25 5.85 -9.34 -19.72
C PHE A 25 5.55 -8.62 -21.05
N PHE A 26 4.51 -9.06 -21.77
CA PHE A 26 4.19 -8.54 -23.11
C PHE A 26 3.29 -7.30 -23.10
N MET A 27 2.34 -7.23 -22.17
CA MET A 27 1.29 -6.21 -22.13
C MET A 27 0.96 -5.83 -20.67
N PRO A 28 1.93 -5.26 -19.92
CA PRO A 28 1.77 -5.04 -18.48
C PRO A 28 0.59 -4.14 -18.13
N PHE A 29 0.41 -3.03 -18.85
CA PHE A 29 -0.67 -2.08 -18.59
C PHE A 29 -2.05 -2.70 -18.87
N GLU A 30 -2.23 -3.31 -20.03
CA GLU A 30 -3.49 -3.95 -20.42
C GLU A 30 -3.81 -5.15 -19.54
N THR A 31 -2.80 -5.93 -19.15
CA THR A 31 -2.97 -7.04 -18.22
C THR A 31 -3.50 -6.55 -16.88
N PHE A 32 -2.92 -5.47 -16.36
CA PHE A 32 -3.37 -4.87 -15.11
C PHE A 32 -4.80 -4.30 -15.24
N LEU A 33 -5.08 -3.52 -16.29
CA LEU A 33 -6.41 -2.94 -16.52
C LEU A 33 -7.48 -4.04 -16.67
N PHE A 34 -7.17 -5.10 -17.42
CA PHE A 34 -8.06 -6.26 -17.56
C PHE A 34 -8.27 -6.95 -16.20
N ALA A 35 -7.20 -7.22 -15.46
CA ALA A 35 -7.30 -7.84 -14.14
C ALA A 35 -8.19 -7.01 -13.23
N TYR A 36 -7.96 -5.70 -13.15
CA TYR A 36 -8.70 -4.82 -12.26
C TYR A 36 -10.16 -4.63 -12.69
N ALA A 37 -10.42 -4.28 -13.95
CA ALA A 37 -11.76 -3.93 -14.44
C ALA A 37 -12.68 -5.14 -14.61
N PHE A 38 -12.14 -6.30 -14.99
CA PHE A 38 -12.92 -7.50 -15.30
C PHE A 38 -12.88 -8.54 -14.18
N LEU A 39 -11.69 -8.94 -13.73
CA LEU A 39 -11.55 -9.96 -12.69
C LEU A 39 -11.77 -9.40 -11.28
N GLY A 40 -11.39 -8.16 -11.03
CA GLY A 40 -11.57 -7.44 -9.77
C GLY A 40 -13.01 -7.48 -9.26
N PRO A 41 -14.01 -6.89 -9.95
CA PRO A 41 -15.39 -6.91 -9.48
C PRO A 41 -15.92 -8.33 -9.22
N LEU A 42 -15.58 -9.30 -10.08
CA LEU A 42 -15.99 -10.69 -9.88
C LEU A 42 -15.36 -11.28 -8.62
N HIS A 43 -14.09 -10.99 -8.37
CA HIS A 43 -13.38 -11.40 -7.17
C HIS A 43 -14.01 -10.78 -5.93
N TYR A 44 -14.16 -9.45 -5.88
CA TYR A 44 -14.71 -8.73 -4.72
C TYR A 44 -16.09 -9.25 -4.33
N LEU A 45 -16.99 -9.43 -5.31
CA LEU A 45 -18.36 -9.89 -5.07
C LEU A 45 -18.40 -11.33 -4.57
N THR A 46 -17.59 -12.22 -5.14
CA THR A 46 -17.55 -13.63 -4.71
C THR A 46 -16.86 -13.79 -3.36
N GLU A 47 -15.85 -12.97 -3.07
CA GLU A 47 -15.16 -12.93 -1.80
C GLU A 47 -16.03 -12.38 -0.67
N ILE A 48 -16.69 -11.24 -0.86
CA ILE A 48 -17.59 -10.68 0.16
C ILE A 48 -18.69 -11.69 0.52
N SER A 49 -19.25 -12.38 -0.49
CA SER A 49 -20.21 -13.45 -0.26
C SER A 49 -19.62 -14.61 0.56
N TRP A 50 -18.38 -15.02 0.26
CA TRP A 50 -17.72 -16.10 0.98
C TRP A 50 -17.34 -15.70 2.41
N LEU A 51 -16.84 -14.48 2.61
CA LEU A 51 -16.52 -13.92 3.93
C LEU A 51 -17.78 -13.83 4.79
N HIS A 52 -18.91 -13.45 4.22
CA HIS A 52 -20.20 -13.41 4.91
C HIS A 52 -20.58 -14.77 5.51
N ASP A 53 -20.44 -15.84 4.72
CA ASP A 53 -20.71 -17.21 5.16
C ASP A 53 -19.72 -17.68 6.27
N ARG A 54 -18.57 -16.99 6.41
CA ARG A 54 -17.55 -17.21 7.46
C ARG A 54 -17.60 -16.19 8.60
N GLN A 55 -18.63 -15.33 8.65
CA GLN A 55 -18.73 -14.23 9.62
C GLN A 55 -17.49 -13.34 9.64
N TYR A 56 -16.90 -13.11 8.46
CA TYR A 56 -15.73 -12.22 8.26
C TYR A 56 -14.54 -12.51 9.16
N PHE A 57 -14.43 -13.73 9.70
CA PHE A 57 -13.40 -14.10 10.68
C PHE A 57 -13.33 -13.16 11.91
N SER A 58 -14.43 -12.44 12.19
CA SER A 58 -14.58 -11.55 13.33
C SER A 58 -15.27 -12.27 14.50
N LYS A 59 -15.12 -11.74 15.71
CA LYS A 59 -15.68 -12.37 16.93
C LYS A 59 -17.15 -12.04 17.18
N GLY A 60 -17.64 -10.93 16.65
CA GLY A 60 -19.03 -10.50 16.74
C GLY A 60 -19.79 -10.68 15.43
N LYS A 61 -21.08 -11.04 15.53
CA LYS A 61 -21.98 -11.31 14.40
C LYS A 61 -22.20 -10.09 13.49
N TYR A 62 -22.18 -8.89 14.06
CA TYR A 62 -22.43 -7.63 13.35
C TYR A 62 -21.17 -6.77 13.20
N ASP A 63 -19.98 -7.32 13.47
CA ASP A 63 -18.74 -6.55 13.38
C ASP A 63 -18.48 -5.99 11.97
N PHE A 64 -18.93 -6.72 10.95
CA PHE A 64 -18.80 -6.31 9.55
C PHE A 64 -19.62 -5.07 9.20
N THR A 65 -20.70 -4.75 9.93
CA THR A 65 -21.54 -3.58 9.61
C THR A 65 -20.82 -2.26 9.93
N PHE A 66 -19.95 -2.26 10.93
CA PHE A 66 -19.11 -1.11 11.26
C PHE A 66 -18.04 -0.88 10.18
N LEU A 67 -17.37 -1.95 9.73
CA LEU A 67 -16.40 -1.88 8.63
C LEU A 67 -17.08 -1.46 7.32
N LEU A 68 -18.29 -1.94 7.07
CA LEU A 68 -19.11 -1.52 5.93
C LEU A 68 -19.47 -0.04 6.00
N PHE A 69 -19.88 0.46 7.17
CA PHE A 69 -20.17 1.89 7.37
C PHE A 69 -18.94 2.76 7.10
N ILE A 70 -17.76 2.35 7.60
CA ILE A 70 -16.52 3.06 7.31
C ILE A 70 -16.20 3.01 5.82
N GLY A 71 -16.35 1.86 5.15
CA GLY A 71 -16.17 1.75 3.70
C GLY A 71 -17.10 2.68 2.91
N VAL A 72 -18.36 2.82 3.34
CA VAL A 72 -19.33 3.74 2.73
C VAL A 72 -18.91 5.19 2.96
N ALA A 73 -18.58 5.56 4.20
CA ALA A 73 -18.12 6.91 4.55
C ALA A 73 -16.85 7.29 3.76
N LEU A 74 -15.92 6.34 3.60
CA LEU A 74 -14.72 6.50 2.79
C LEU A 74 -14.99 6.73 1.33
N SER A 75 -15.93 5.98 0.77
CA SER A 75 -16.30 6.14 -0.63
C SER A 75 -16.96 7.49 -0.82
N ILE A 76 -17.88 7.87 0.06
CA ILE A 76 -18.49 9.20 0.05
C ILE A 76 -17.41 10.28 0.17
N ALA A 77 -16.40 10.14 1.04
CA ALA A 77 -15.31 11.09 1.17
C ALA A 77 -14.45 11.15 -0.11
N ALA A 78 -14.14 10.01 -0.72
CA ALA A 78 -13.42 9.94 -1.99
C ALA A 78 -14.20 10.61 -3.12
N PHE A 79 -15.52 10.39 -3.20
CA PHE A 79 -16.41 11.06 -4.14
C PHE A 79 -16.63 12.54 -3.82
N ALA A 80 -16.61 12.93 -2.55
CA ALA A 80 -16.83 14.31 -2.11
C ALA A 80 -15.65 15.22 -2.48
N ASN A 81 -14.42 14.68 -2.53
CA ASN A 81 -13.27 15.43 -3.04
C ASN A 81 -13.43 15.81 -4.53
N ASP A 82 -14.26 15.09 -5.29
CA ASP A 82 -14.62 15.45 -6.69
C ASP A 82 -15.72 16.53 -6.77
N PHE A 83 -16.39 16.86 -5.64
CA PHE A 83 -17.38 17.92 -5.54
C PHE A 83 -16.86 19.04 -4.63
N GLU A 84 -16.35 20.12 -5.21
CA GLU A 84 -15.84 21.30 -4.49
C GLU A 84 -16.79 21.82 -3.37
N SER A 85 -18.10 21.59 -3.49
CA SER A 85 -19.10 22.01 -2.50
C SER A 85 -19.16 21.18 -1.20
N LEU A 86 -18.44 20.06 -1.12
CA LEU A 86 -18.40 19.17 0.06
C LEU A 86 -17.03 19.17 0.77
N ASN A 87 -16.05 19.92 0.25
CA ASN A 87 -14.79 20.19 0.93
C ASN A 87 -15.03 21.20 2.07
N PHE A 88 -15.17 20.69 3.29
CA PHE A 88 -15.23 21.54 4.48
C PHE A 88 -13.81 21.83 4.96
N ASP A 89 -13.33 23.05 4.71
CA ASP A 89 -12.11 23.55 5.33
C ASP A 89 -12.34 23.77 6.83
N LEU A 90 -11.76 22.89 7.65
CA LEU A 90 -11.74 23.06 9.11
C LEU A 90 -10.67 24.10 9.48
N TYR A 91 -11.08 25.36 9.64
CA TYR A 91 -10.19 26.39 10.20
C TYR A 91 -10.09 26.26 11.73
N PRO A 92 -8.88 26.24 12.32
CA PRO A 92 -8.73 26.17 13.76
C PRO A 92 -9.18 27.46 14.44
N PRO A 93 -10.02 27.40 15.49
CA PRO A 93 -10.15 28.48 16.44
C PRO A 93 -9.00 28.33 17.44
N LEU A 94 -8.04 29.26 17.39
CA LEU A 94 -6.96 29.45 18.36
C LEU A 94 -5.74 28.52 18.17
N VAL A 95 -4.60 29.14 17.86
CA VAL A 95 -3.27 29.03 18.52
C VAL A 95 -2.17 29.25 17.49
N ASP A 96 -1.43 30.35 17.66
CA ASP A 96 -0.11 30.58 17.10
C ASP A 96 0.90 29.62 17.76
N ALA A 97 1.79 29.06 16.92
CA ALA A 97 2.92 28.18 17.25
C ALA A 97 2.65 26.68 17.51
N LYS A 98 2.38 25.92 16.43
CA LYS A 98 3.02 24.62 16.08
C LYS A 98 2.46 24.12 14.75
N ILE A 99 3.15 24.52 13.69
CA ILE A 99 2.59 24.63 12.33
C ILE A 99 2.68 23.32 11.52
N ASP A 100 3.39 22.29 11.98
CA ASP A 100 3.69 21.12 11.14
C ASP A 100 2.59 20.05 11.13
N PHE A 101 2.08 19.59 12.28
CA PHE A 101 1.00 18.60 12.29
C PHE A 101 -0.35 19.19 11.90
N VAL A 102 -0.65 20.41 12.36
CA VAL A 102 -1.90 21.09 12.01
C VAL A 102 -1.97 21.28 10.49
N LYS A 103 -0.88 21.73 9.84
CA LYS A 103 -0.81 21.73 8.37
C LYS A 103 -0.83 20.32 7.78
N TRP A 104 -0.18 19.32 8.38
CA TRP A 104 -0.16 17.94 7.87
C TRP A 104 -1.54 17.23 7.95
N TYR A 105 -2.23 17.35 9.08
CA TYR A 105 -3.59 16.83 9.33
C TYR A 105 -4.62 17.58 8.48
N TYR A 106 -4.49 18.91 8.34
CA TYR A 106 -5.31 19.69 7.41
C TYR A 106 -4.90 19.54 5.94
N SER A 107 -3.69 19.03 5.64
CA SER A 107 -3.28 18.65 4.27
C SER A 107 -3.68 17.23 3.90
N MET A 108 -3.99 16.38 4.89
CA MET A 108 -4.54 15.06 4.63
C MET A 108 -5.98 15.21 4.16
N SER A 109 -6.30 14.52 3.08
CA SER A 109 -7.69 14.44 2.66
C SER A 109 -8.50 13.74 3.76
N PHE A 110 -9.79 14.06 3.88
CA PHE A 110 -10.69 13.30 4.75
C PHE A 110 -10.59 11.79 4.48
N GLY A 111 -10.39 11.40 3.21
CA GLY A 111 -10.15 10.02 2.79
C GLY A 111 -8.98 9.36 3.53
N ASP A 112 -7.81 10.00 3.60
CA ASP A 112 -6.61 9.42 4.25
C ASP A 112 -6.84 9.12 5.74
N ILE A 113 -7.49 10.06 6.43
CA ILE A 113 -7.83 9.93 7.86
C ILE A 113 -8.77 8.73 8.06
N PHE A 114 -9.81 8.63 7.24
CA PHE A 114 -10.75 7.53 7.33
C PHE A 114 -10.11 6.18 6.96
N ILE A 115 -9.15 6.14 6.01
CA ILE A 115 -8.44 4.90 5.64
C ILE A 115 -7.62 4.41 6.84
N MET A 116 -6.86 5.31 7.47
CA MET A 116 -6.10 4.99 8.66
C MET A 116 -7.00 4.47 9.78
N LEU A 117 -8.10 5.18 10.06
CA LEU A 117 -9.09 4.75 11.06
C LEU A 117 -9.70 3.38 10.73
N ALA A 118 -9.98 3.11 9.46
CA ALA A 118 -10.53 1.84 9.00
C ALA A 118 -9.56 0.68 9.27
N LEU A 119 -8.30 0.84 8.87
CA LEU A 119 -7.26 -0.18 9.02
C LEU A 119 -6.96 -0.46 10.49
N PHE A 120 -6.80 0.58 11.31
CA PHE A 120 -6.59 0.40 12.75
C PHE A 120 -7.80 -0.24 13.43
N SER A 121 -9.02 0.18 13.06
CA SER A 121 -10.25 -0.43 13.58
C SER A 121 -10.33 -1.92 13.22
N ALA A 122 -10.04 -2.29 11.98
CA ALA A 122 -10.09 -3.67 11.51
C ALA A 122 -9.20 -4.61 12.36
N ILE A 123 -8.01 -4.17 12.78
CA ILE A 123 -7.14 -4.92 13.71
C ILE A 123 -7.87 -5.17 15.05
N LEU A 124 -8.49 -4.15 15.62
CA LEU A 124 -9.13 -4.22 16.93
C LEU A 124 -10.35 -5.17 16.92
N PHE A 125 -11.06 -5.28 15.79
CA PHE A 125 -12.17 -6.23 15.61
C PHE A 125 -11.74 -7.70 15.68
N VAL A 126 -10.49 -8.02 15.29
CA VAL A 126 -9.92 -9.37 15.44
C VAL A 126 -9.62 -9.68 16.91
N LEU A 127 -9.09 -8.68 17.62
CA LEU A 127 -8.56 -8.87 18.97
C LEU A 127 -9.68 -8.99 20.01
N PHE A 128 -10.74 -8.20 19.90
CA PHE A 128 -11.77 -8.09 20.94
C PHE A 128 -13.10 -8.68 20.53
N LYS A 129 -13.80 -9.29 21.50
CA LYS A 129 -15.19 -9.78 21.31
C LYS A 129 -16.21 -8.72 21.73
N ASP A 130 -15.92 -8.00 22.81
CA ASP A 130 -16.82 -7.02 23.42
C ASP A 130 -16.79 -5.69 22.66
N LEU A 131 -17.97 -5.17 22.31
CA LEU A 131 -18.12 -3.93 21.54
C LEU A 131 -17.64 -2.69 22.32
N LYS A 132 -17.87 -2.63 23.64
CA LYS A 132 -17.43 -1.49 24.46
C LYS A 132 -15.91 -1.43 24.51
N ILE A 133 -15.27 -2.59 24.61
CA ILE A 133 -13.81 -2.72 24.53
C ILE A 133 -13.30 -2.24 23.18
N LYS A 134 -13.93 -2.64 22.06
CA LYS A 134 -13.53 -2.18 20.72
C LYS A 134 -13.60 -0.66 20.59
N ILE A 135 -14.72 -0.05 20.99
CA ILE A 135 -14.91 1.40 20.90
C ILE A 135 -13.88 2.13 21.79
N ALA A 136 -13.66 1.64 23.01
CA ALA A 136 -12.65 2.20 23.90
C ALA A 136 -11.22 2.08 23.31
N SER A 137 -10.88 0.94 22.70
CA SER A 137 -9.59 0.76 22.05
C SER A 137 -9.41 1.65 20.81
N ILE A 138 -10.47 1.88 20.03
CA ILE A 138 -10.43 2.81 18.88
C ILE A 138 -10.18 4.24 19.37
N LEU A 139 -10.90 4.68 20.42
CA LEU A 139 -10.70 6.01 21.02
C LEU A 139 -9.29 6.18 21.58
N ILE A 140 -8.77 5.18 22.29
CA ILE A 140 -7.39 5.19 22.81
C ILE A 140 -6.38 5.22 21.67
N MET A 141 -6.60 4.46 20.58
CA MET A 141 -5.71 4.48 19.42
C MET A 141 -5.71 5.85 18.74
N TYR A 142 -6.88 6.47 18.57
CA TYR A 142 -6.99 7.83 18.02
C TYR A 142 -6.23 8.84 18.89
N ILE A 143 -6.39 8.76 20.21
CA ILE A 143 -5.65 9.58 21.17
C ILE A 143 -4.14 9.36 21.04
N ILE A 144 -3.70 8.11 20.95
CA ILE A 144 -2.28 7.74 20.78
C ILE A 144 -1.72 8.33 19.48
N VAL A 145 -2.41 8.15 18.35
CA VAL A 145 -2.03 8.72 17.06
C VAL A 145 -1.97 10.25 17.15
N TYR A 146 -3.02 10.89 17.69
CA TYR A 146 -3.04 12.34 17.89
C TYR A 146 -1.83 12.82 18.71
N PHE A 147 -1.50 12.18 19.83
CA PHE A 147 -0.37 12.59 20.67
C PHE A 147 1.01 12.26 20.06
N SER A 148 1.17 11.11 19.38
CA SER A 148 2.41 10.73 18.69
C SER A 148 2.85 11.75 17.64
N PHE A 149 1.92 12.49 17.08
CA PHE A 149 2.21 13.45 16.01
C PHE A 149 2.08 14.93 16.43
N ASN A 150 1.42 15.26 17.56
CA ASN A 150 1.24 16.65 18.03
C ASN A 150 2.21 17.13 19.11
N LEU A 151 2.81 16.22 19.89
CA LEU A 151 3.81 16.59 20.88
C LEU A 151 5.20 16.53 20.24
N ASP A 152 6.07 17.48 20.58
CA ASP A 152 7.50 17.22 20.39
C ASP A 152 7.78 16.02 21.28
N LEU A 153 8.05 14.86 20.70
CA LEU A 153 8.41 13.67 21.44
C LEU A 153 9.83 13.86 21.96
N ASP A 154 9.98 14.77 22.91
CA ASP A 154 11.08 14.71 23.86
C ASP A 154 11.03 13.37 24.61
N LEU A 155 12.09 13.06 25.34
CA LEU A 155 12.19 11.79 26.07
C LEU A 155 10.96 11.53 26.97
N LEU A 156 10.36 12.59 27.51
CA LEU A 156 9.16 12.53 28.34
C LEU A 156 7.90 12.18 27.53
N GLY A 157 7.65 12.83 26.40
CA GLY A 157 6.55 12.54 25.49
C GLY A 157 6.61 11.10 24.96
N LEU A 158 7.82 10.59 24.74
CA LEU A 158 8.06 9.21 24.35
C LEU A 158 7.73 8.21 25.46
N PHE A 159 8.14 8.49 26.70
CA PHE A 159 7.78 7.67 27.85
C PHE A 159 6.27 7.70 28.14
N VAL A 160 5.60 8.84 27.92
CA VAL A 160 4.14 8.95 28.01
C VAL A 160 3.47 8.11 26.92
N LEU A 161 3.96 8.16 25.68
CA LEU A 161 3.44 7.36 24.58
C LEU A 161 3.61 5.84 24.81
N ILE A 162 4.81 5.41 25.22
CA ILE A 162 5.09 4.03 25.61
C ILE A 162 4.20 3.63 26.79
N GLY A 163 4.00 4.52 27.76
CA GLY A 163 3.12 4.32 28.91
C GLY A 163 1.67 4.08 28.50
N LEU A 164 1.10 4.98 27.68
CA LEU A 164 -0.28 4.88 27.18
C LEU A 164 -0.49 3.62 26.33
N PHE A 165 0.45 3.31 25.43
CA PHE A 165 0.39 2.11 24.61
C PHE A 165 0.54 0.82 25.46
N SER A 166 1.42 0.84 26.47
CA SER A 166 1.59 -0.27 27.40
C SER A 166 0.37 -0.50 28.28
N VAL A 167 -0.29 0.57 28.75
CA VAL A 167 -1.56 0.49 29.49
C VAL A 167 -2.66 -0.09 28.60
N ALA A 168 -2.78 0.38 27.36
CA ALA A 168 -3.74 -0.15 26.39
C ALA A 168 -3.49 -1.66 26.14
N LEU A 169 -2.25 -2.05 25.86
CA LEU A 169 -1.88 -3.46 25.70
C LEU A 169 -2.14 -4.27 26.96
N PHE A 170 -1.94 -3.70 28.15
CA PHE A 170 -2.17 -4.38 29.41
C PHE A 170 -3.65 -4.71 29.63
N VAL A 171 -4.53 -3.74 29.38
CA VAL A 171 -6.00 -3.87 29.51
C VAL A 171 -6.56 -4.84 28.46
N PHE A 172 -6.04 -4.77 27.24
CA PHE A 172 -6.70 -5.39 26.10
C PHE A 172 -6.06 -6.71 25.65
N VAL A 173 -4.73 -6.87 25.72
CA VAL A 173 -4.04 -8.07 25.22
C VAL A 173 -3.81 -9.09 26.36
N LYS A 174 -4.58 -10.19 26.33
CA LYS A 174 -4.48 -11.28 27.32
C LYS A 174 -3.23 -12.15 27.17
N ASN A 175 -2.68 -12.29 25.96
CA ASN A 175 -1.53 -13.15 25.72
C ASN A 175 -0.22 -12.39 26.02
N LEU A 176 0.53 -12.87 27.01
CA LEU A 176 1.78 -12.26 27.47
C LEU A 176 2.82 -12.11 26.35
N TYR A 177 2.98 -13.11 25.47
CA TYR A 177 3.98 -13.06 24.41
C TYR A 177 3.63 -12.02 23.34
N ILE A 178 2.34 -11.87 23.02
CA ILE A 178 1.87 -10.83 22.08
C ILE A 178 2.07 -9.44 22.70
N LYS A 179 1.79 -9.30 23.99
CA LYS A 179 2.00 -8.05 24.73
C LYS A 179 3.48 -7.63 24.68
N ILE A 180 4.40 -8.54 24.98
CA ILE A 180 5.84 -8.29 24.94
C ILE A 180 6.29 -7.96 23.51
N ALA A 181 5.82 -8.71 22.50
CA ALA A 181 6.16 -8.45 21.11
C ALA A 181 5.68 -7.07 20.62
N CYS A 182 4.46 -6.64 20.99
CA CYS A 182 3.95 -5.32 20.64
C CYS A 182 4.73 -4.19 21.32
N ILE A 183 5.10 -4.36 22.59
CA ILE A 183 5.94 -3.38 23.31
C ILE A 183 7.33 -3.31 22.67
N ALA A 184 7.93 -4.45 22.35
CA ALA A 184 9.24 -4.51 21.70
C ALA A 184 9.22 -3.91 20.28
N LEU A 185 8.17 -4.16 19.49
CA LEU A 185 8.00 -3.56 18.16
C LEU A 185 7.78 -2.05 18.24
N LEU A 186 7.00 -1.57 19.22
CA LEU A 186 6.84 -0.14 19.48
C LEU A 186 8.20 0.49 19.85
N TYR A 187 8.97 -0.15 20.74
CA TYR A 187 10.29 0.31 21.16
C TYR A 187 11.29 0.33 20.00
N ILE A 188 11.33 -0.73 19.18
CA ILE A 188 12.17 -0.83 17.97
C ILE A 188 11.75 0.24 16.96
N GLY A 189 10.45 0.40 16.70
CA GLY A 189 9.94 1.42 15.80
C GLY A 189 10.33 2.81 16.27
N ILE A 190 10.26 3.08 17.56
CA ILE A 190 10.73 4.33 18.15
C ILE A 190 12.25 4.49 17.98
N TYR A 191 13.03 3.46 18.34
CA TYR A 191 14.49 3.47 18.29
C TYR A 191 15.05 3.69 16.88
N TYR A 192 14.41 3.13 15.85
CA TYR A 192 14.85 3.27 14.47
C TYR A 192 14.26 4.48 13.73
N ASN A 193 13.08 4.98 14.14
CA ASN A 193 12.49 6.17 13.51
C ASN A 193 12.98 7.50 14.12
N TYR A 194 13.67 7.48 15.26
CA TYR A 194 14.18 8.68 15.93
C TYR A 194 15.69 8.57 16.16
N SER A 195 16.47 9.53 15.63
CA SER A 195 17.95 9.58 15.69
C SER A 195 18.49 9.43 17.13
N PRO A 196 19.63 8.73 17.38
CA PRO A 196 20.31 8.53 18.67
C PRO A 196 20.67 9.76 19.52
N ASP A 197 20.39 10.99 19.08
CA ASP A 197 20.73 12.24 19.76
C ASP A 197 19.93 12.51 21.06
N TRP A 198 19.30 11.47 21.62
CA TRP A 198 18.47 11.53 22.83
C TRP A 198 19.24 11.93 24.10
N PHE A 199 20.58 11.94 24.04
CA PHE A 199 21.44 12.30 25.17
C PHE A 199 21.74 13.79 25.28
N GLY A 200 21.23 14.64 24.39
CA GLY A 200 21.50 16.08 24.46
C GLY A 200 23.00 16.36 24.41
N LEU A 201 23.67 15.88 23.36
CA LEU A 201 24.97 16.44 23.02
C LEU A 201 24.72 17.86 22.53
N ASP A 202 25.25 18.85 23.25
CA ASP A 202 25.13 20.27 22.94
C ASP A 202 25.49 20.51 21.48
N THR A 203 24.50 20.96 20.71
CA THR A 203 24.64 21.36 19.29
C THR A 203 25.49 22.62 19.10
N GLU A 204 26.04 23.19 20.18
CA GLU A 204 26.95 24.34 20.13
C GLU A 204 28.34 24.00 19.56
N LEU A 205 28.69 22.70 19.47
CA LEU A 205 30.00 22.23 19.01
C LEU A 205 29.99 21.62 17.59
N LEU A 206 28.83 21.53 16.94
CA LEU A 206 28.70 21.02 15.58
C LEU A 206 28.82 22.16 14.56
N SER A 207 29.56 21.93 13.49
CA SER A 207 29.65 22.88 12.37
C SER A 207 28.30 23.05 11.68
N GLN A 208 28.07 24.19 11.01
CA GLN A 208 26.83 24.41 10.24
C GLN A 208 26.56 23.26 9.25
N GLU A 209 27.60 22.70 8.63
CA GLU A 209 27.47 21.57 7.70
C GLU A 209 26.98 20.29 8.39
N GLU A 210 27.47 19.94 9.58
CA GLU A 210 27.05 18.75 10.35
C GLU A 210 25.62 18.88 10.90
N VAL A 211 25.24 20.09 11.35
CA VAL A 211 23.86 20.39 11.76
C VAL A 211 22.90 20.32 10.57
N ILE A 212 23.36 20.73 9.39
CA ILE A 212 22.61 20.65 8.13
C ILE A 212 22.48 19.19 7.65
N GLU A 213 23.52 18.37 7.80
CA GLU A 213 23.51 16.94 7.44
C GLU A 213 22.56 16.14 8.36
N ALA A 214 22.59 16.40 9.67
CA ALA A 214 21.67 15.79 10.63
C ALA A 214 20.20 16.20 10.42
N ASN A 215 19.94 17.47 10.06
CA ASN A 215 18.59 17.93 9.71
C ASN A 215 18.11 17.38 8.35
N SER A 216 19.03 17.13 7.41
CA SER A 216 18.75 16.48 6.12
C SER A 216 18.29 15.03 6.30
N GLU A 217 18.96 14.25 7.15
CA GLU A 217 18.54 12.89 7.50
C GLU A 217 17.18 12.87 8.22
N LYS A 218 16.97 13.76 9.19
CA LYS A 218 15.72 13.88 9.95
C LYS A 218 14.51 14.27 9.09
N ASN A 219 14.73 15.10 8.06
CA ASN A 219 13.68 15.50 7.11
C ASN A 219 13.53 14.56 5.92
N SER A 220 14.52 13.70 5.62
CA SER A 220 14.41 12.63 4.61
C SER A 220 13.26 11.65 4.95
N PHE A 221 13.04 11.42 6.24
CA PHE A 221 11.97 10.56 6.75
C PHE A 221 10.59 11.23 6.92
N LYS A 222 10.47 12.53 6.65
CA LYS A 222 9.37 13.37 7.14
C LYS A 222 8.29 13.75 6.11
N ASN A 223 8.10 12.90 5.09
CA ASN A 223 6.83 12.70 4.41
C ASN A 223 6.47 11.23 4.61
N SER A 224 5.77 10.96 5.71
CA SER A 224 5.69 9.65 6.38
C SER A 224 5.55 8.46 5.42
N SER A 225 6.64 7.71 5.22
CA SER A 225 6.64 6.42 4.53
C SER A 225 5.57 5.47 5.08
N VAL A 226 5.18 5.65 6.35
CA VAL A 226 4.10 4.91 7.02
C VAL A 226 2.73 5.29 6.45
N VAL A 227 2.46 6.58 6.21
CA VAL A 227 1.20 7.01 5.58
C VAL A 227 1.10 6.45 4.18
N PHE A 228 2.13 6.63 3.35
CA PHE A 228 2.15 6.08 2.00
C PHE A 228 1.95 4.55 2.03
N ALA A 229 2.61 3.85 2.95
CA ALA A 229 2.40 2.42 3.12
C ALA A 229 0.95 2.08 3.48
N LEU A 230 0.32 2.80 4.41
CA LEU A 230 -1.05 2.54 4.87
C LEU A 230 -2.13 2.95 3.87
N THR A 231 -1.98 4.06 3.17
CA THR A 231 -3.03 4.59 2.28
C THR A 231 -2.87 4.10 0.84
N SER A 232 -1.64 3.94 0.36
CA SER A 232 -1.36 3.49 -1.00
C SER A 232 -1.03 2.00 -1.04
N LEU A 233 0.00 1.53 -0.32
CA LEU A 233 0.47 0.13 -0.46
C LEU A 233 -0.46 -0.92 0.17
N VAL A 234 -1.06 -0.66 1.35
CA VAL A 234 -1.95 -1.61 2.05
C VAL A 234 -3.11 -2.08 1.16
N PRO A 235 -3.97 -1.19 0.63
CA PRO A 235 -5.08 -1.60 -0.22
C PRO A 235 -4.65 -2.02 -1.63
N THR A 236 -3.42 -1.70 -2.06
CA THR A 236 -2.89 -2.13 -3.35
C THR A 236 -1.96 -3.34 -3.18
N LEU A 237 -0.64 -3.14 -3.28
CA LEU A 237 0.38 -4.18 -3.39
C LEU A 237 0.50 -5.09 -2.17
N ILE A 238 0.34 -4.56 -0.95
CA ILE A 238 0.39 -5.39 0.27
C ILE A 238 -0.78 -6.36 0.29
N HIS A 239 -2.00 -5.92 -0.02
CA HIS A 239 -3.14 -6.82 -0.09
C HIS A 239 -2.99 -7.82 -1.26
N VAL A 240 -2.81 -7.33 -2.48
CA VAL A 240 -2.83 -8.24 -3.65
C VAL A 240 -1.62 -9.17 -3.71
N TYR A 241 -0.45 -8.77 -3.22
CA TYR A 241 0.78 -9.58 -3.31
C TYR A 241 1.21 -10.18 -1.97
N LEU A 242 1.42 -9.36 -0.95
CA LEU A 242 1.96 -9.84 0.34
C LEU A 242 0.94 -10.73 1.08
N PHE A 243 -0.31 -10.29 1.23
CA PHE A 243 -1.35 -11.10 1.89
C PHE A 243 -1.69 -12.35 1.07
N THR A 244 -1.69 -12.28 -0.26
CA THR A 244 -1.79 -13.48 -1.11
C THR A 244 -0.71 -14.50 -0.80
N GLY A 245 0.56 -14.07 -0.73
CA GLY A 245 1.69 -14.93 -0.40
C GLY A 245 1.58 -15.52 1.00
N LEU A 246 1.20 -14.71 2.00
CA LEU A 246 0.98 -15.16 3.37
C LEU A 246 -0.17 -16.18 3.47
N PHE A 247 -1.27 -15.96 2.76
CA PHE A 247 -2.38 -16.90 2.75
C PHE A 247 -2.00 -18.22 2.08
N MET A 248 -1.23 -18.17 0.98
CA MET A 248 -0.65 -19.37 0.35
C MET A 248 0.29 -20.11 1.31
N LEU A 249 1.15 -19.38 2.02
CA LEU A 249 2.05 -19.95 3.03
C LEU A 249 1.28 -20.60 4.17
N PHE A 250 0.28 -19.92 4.71
CA PHE A 250 -0.56 -20.48 5.75
C PHE A 250 -1.22 -21.78 5.29
N GLY A 251 -1.80 -21.80 4.08
CA GLY A 251 -2.41 -23.00 3.49
C GLY A 251 -1.41 -24.15 3.31
N ALA A 252 -0.22 -23.87 2.79
CA ALA A 252 0.84 -24.87 2.57
C ALA A 252 1.36 -25.45 3.89
N LEU A 253 1.59 -24.61 4.90
CA LEU A 253 2.01 -25.05 6.22
C LEU A 253 0.92 -25.90 6.88
N LYS A 254 -0.32 -25.40 6.94
CA LYS A 254 -1.45 -26.09 7.57
C LYS A 254 -1.72 -27.47 6.97
N SER A 255 -1.62 -27.61 5.66
CA SER A 255 -1.81 -28.88 4.94
C SER A 255 -0.56 -29.76 4.88
N ARG A 256 0.58 -29.30 5.41
CA ARG A 256 1.90 -29.94 5.27
C ARG A 256 2.23 -30.27 3.81
N SER A 257 1.89 -29.36 2.90
CA SER A 257 2.02 -29.56 1.45
C SER A 257 3.35 -29.07 0.92
N LYS A 258 4.21 -30.01 0.50
CA LYS A 258 5.49 -29.69 -0.17
C LYS A 258 5.28 -28.96 -1.51
N THR A 259 4.26 -29.36 -2.27
CA THR A 259 3.92 -28.69 -3.54
C THR A 259 3.37 -27.29 -3.30
N GLY A 260 2.64 -27.06 -2.20
CA GLY A 260 2.21 -25.72 -1.80
C GLY A 260 3.38 -24.82 -1.42
N LEU A 261 4.39 -25.35 -0.72
CA LEU A 261 5.63 -24.61 -0.45
C LEU A 261 6.40 -24.28 -1.73
N LEU A 262 6.46 -25.22 -2.68
CA LEU A 262 7.06 -24.97 -4.00
C LEU A 262 6.33 -23.85 -4.76
N SER A 263 4.99 -23.81 -4.71
CA SER A 263 4.22 -22.71 -5.30
C SER A 263 4.62 -21.35 -4.72
N ILE A 264 4.93 -21.26 -3.42
CA ILE A 264 5.38 -20.00 -2.80
C ILE A 264 6.76 -19.59 -3.31
N VAL A 265 7.67 -20.55 -3.50
CA VAL A 265 8.98 -20.28 -4.10
C VAL A 265 8.83 -19.68 -5.50
N PHE A 266 7.94 -20.25 -6.33
CA PHE A 266 7.63 -19.68 -7.64
C PHE A 266 6.97 -18.31 -7.54
N PHE A 267 6.02 -18.13 -6.62
CA PHE A 267 5.34 -16.86 -6.40
C PHE A 267 6.30 -15.71 -6.09
N ILE A 268 7.36 -15.98 -5.30
CA ILE A 268 8.39 -14.99 -4.95
C ILE A 268 9.41 -14.81 -6.08
N SER A 269 9.87 -15.89 -6.70
CA SER A 269 10.96 -15.84 -7.68
C SER A 269 10.55 -15.34 -9.06
N ILE A 270 9.32 -15.62 -9.51
CA ILE A 270 8.85 -15.22 -10.84
C ILE A 270 8.89 -13.70 -11.03
N PRO A 271 8.38 -12.87 -10.10
CA PRO A 271 8.41 -11.42 -10.27
C PRO A 271 9.83 -10.86 -10.23
N ILE A 272 10.73 -11.45 -9.43
CA ILE A 272 12.15 -11.07 -9.41
C ILE A 272 12.78 -11.30 -10.78
N VAL A 273 12.56 -12.47 -11.38
CA VAL A 273 13.05 -12.78 -12.74
C VAL A 273 12.41 -11.85 -13.79
N LEU A 274 11.10 -11.65 -13.70
CA LEU A 274 10.33 -10.80 -14.61
C LEU A 274 10.82 -9.35 -14.62
N VAL A 275 11.20 -8.82 -13.46
CA VAL A 275 11.64 -7.45 -13.27
C VAL A 275 13.13 -7.29 -13.57
N PHE A 276 14.00 -8.12 -12.98
CA PHE A 276 15.45 -7.88 -12.98
C PHE A 276 16.23 -8.72 -13.98
N SER A 277 15.67 -9.81 -14.53
CA SER A 277 16.39 -10.70 -15.44
C SER A 277 15.94 -10.58 -16.90
N LEU A 278 14.69 -10.17 -17.14
CA LEU A 278 14.16 -10.06 -18.49
C LEU A 278 14.37 -8.66 -19.08
N PRO A 279 14.78 -8.55 -20.36
CA PRO A 279 15.06 -7.26 -20.98
C PRO A 279 13.81 -6.39 -21.06
N VAL A 280 14.02 -5.09 -20.92
CA VAL A 280 13.00 -4.06 -21.07
C VAL A 280 13.28 -3.29 -22.35
N LYS A 281 12.53 -3.59 -23.42
CA LYS A 281 12.60 -2.86 -24.68
C LYS A 281 11.51 -1.80 -24.70
N LYS A 282 11.86 -0.56 -25.03
CA LYS A 282 10.92 0.56 -25.12
C LYS A 282 9.79 0.30 -26.13
N ASP A 283 10.11 -0.37 -27.24
CA ASP A 283 9.16 -0.72 -28.31
C ASP A 283 8.60 -2.15 -28.18
N GLY A 284 8.99 -2.89 -27.14
CA GLY A 284 8.70 -4.32 -27.01
C GLY A 284 7.43 -4.64 -26.24
N ASN A 285 6.83 -3.66 -25.56
CA ASN A 285 5.57 -3.86 -24.84
C ASN A 285 4.41 -3.33 -25.67
N TYR A 286 3.34 -4.10 -25.72
CA TYR A 286 2.08 -3.59 -26.25
C TYR A 286 1.56 -2.52 -25.29
N LEU A 287 1.24 -1.35 -25.84
CA LEU A 287 0.57 -0.27 -25.12
C LEU A 287 -0.36 0.45 -26.10
N SER A 288 -1.65 0.31 -25.87
CA SER A 288 -2.69 0.93 -26.69
C SER A 288 -3.00 2.36 -26.25
N SER A 289 -3.53 3.19 -27.15
CA SER A 289 -4.02 4.54 -26.81
C SER A 289 -5.15 4.49 -25.79
N TYR A 290 -6.06 3.52 -25.93
CA TYR A 290 -7.06 3.24 -24.90
C TYR A 290 -6.41 2.87 -23.57
N GLY A 291 -5.38 2.01 -23.57
CA GLY A 291 -4.66 1.61 -22.37
C GLY A 291 -4.03 2.78 -21.63
N THR A 292 -3.39 3.71 -22.32
CA THR A 292 -2.81 4.90 -21.67
C THR A 292 -3.86 5.82 -21.07
N GLU A 293 -4.95 6.07 -21.79
CA GLU A 293 -6.03 6.94 -21.29
C GLU A 293 -6.81 6.28 -20.15
N ALA A 294 -7.11 4.99 -20.23
CA ALA A 294 -7.75 4.23 -19.16
C ALA A 294 -6.86 4.13 -17.92
N TYR A 295 -5.54 3.99 -18.08
CA TYR A 295 -4.62 3.97 -16.95
C TYR A 295 -4.50 5.33 -16.25
N TYR A 296 -4.64 6.42 -17.01
CA TYR A 296 -4.66 7.78 -16.48
C TYR A 296 -6.03 8.17 -15.87
N ALA A 297 -7.13 7.76 -16.51
CA ALA A 297 -8.52 7.99 -16.12
C ALA A 297 -8.79 9.42 -15.64
N GLU A 298 -8.49 10.41 -16.49
CA GLU A 298 -8.66 11.85 -16.19
C GLU A 298 -7.96 12.33 -14.90
N GLY A 299 -6.91 11.62 -14.46
CA GLY A 299 -6.16 11.94 -13.24
C GLY A 299 -6.66 11.21 -11.99
N THR A 300 -7.72 10.40 -12.10
CA THR A 300 -8.21 9.55 -11.00
C THR A 300 -7.65 8.13 -11.05
N GLY A 301 -6.95 7.77 -12.14
CA GLY A 301 -6.47 6.43 -12.42
C GLY A 301 -5.17 6.02 -11.72
N PHE A 302 -4.70 4.83 -12.08
CA PHE A 302 -3.52 4.19 -11.49
C PHE A 302 -2.17 4.81 -11.91
N PHE A 303 -2.19 5.74 -12.87
CA PHE A 303 -1.03 6.55 -13.22
C PHE A 303 -0.41 7.21 -11.98
N ASN A 304 -1.24 7.82 -11.13
CA ASN A 304 -0.77 8.49 -9.92
C ASN A 304 -0.19 7.52 -8.91
N THR A 305 -0.71 6.29 -8.82
CA THR A 305 -0.12 5.25 -7.97
C THR A 305 1.32 4.95 -8.38
N ASN A 306 1.60 4.85 -9.68
CA ASN A 306 2.97 4.65 -10.17
C ASN A 306 3.86 5.85 -9.85
N VAL A 307 3.37 7.07 -10.08
CA VAL A 307 4.10 8.30 -9.74
C VAL A 307 4.44 8.31 -8.24
N SER A 308 3.48 8.02 -7.37
CA SER A 308 3.71 7.98 -5.93
C SER A 308 4.71 6.89 -5.51
N ILE A 309 4.65 5.68 -6.11
CA ILE A 309 5.64 4.63 -5.84
C ILE A 309 7.04 5.06 -6.30
N LEU A 310 7.16 5.53 -7.53
CA LEU A 310 8.44 5.93 -8.11
C LEU A 310 9.08 7.08 -7.32
N ARG A 311 8.26 8.05 -6.90
CA ARG A 311 8.69 9.19 -6.05
C ARG A 311 9.09 8.72 -4.65
N GLN A 312 8.30 7.86 -4.00
CA GLN A 312 8.56 7.42 -2.63
C GLN A 312 9.87 6.64 -2.48
N PHE A 313 10.26 5.91 -3.53
CA PHE A 313 11.46 5.07 -3.54
C PHE A 313 12.62 5.69 -4.33
N ASP A 314 12.52 6.97 -4.71
CA ASP A 314 13.53 7.69 -5.49
C ASP A 314 14.00 6.93 -6.75
N LEU A 315 13.07 6.26 -7.43
CA LEU A 315 13.35 5.38 -8.56
C LEU A 315 13.46 6.13 -9.90
N THR A 316 13.64 7.44 -9.85
CA THR A 316 13.58 8.33 -11.02
C THR A 316 14.82 9.20 -11.09
N PRO A 317 15.26 9.61 -12.30
CA PRO A 317 16.37 10.54 -12.42
C PRO A 317 16.07 11.85 -11.70
N ASN A 318 17.00 12.24 -10.82
CA ASN A 318 16.99 13.57 -10.22
C ASN A 318 17.34 14.63 -11.27
N MET A 319 16.85 15.85 -11.04
CA MET A 319 17.23 17.00 -11.83
C MET A 319 18.73 17.25 -11.67
N THR A 320 19.46 17.33 -12.78
CA THR A 320 20.88 17.70 -12.76
C THR A 320 21.09 19.21 -12.80
N ASN A 321 22.28 19.68 -12.47
CA ASN A 321 22.67 21.09 -12.64
C ASN A 321 22.47 21.57 -14.09
N LYS A 322 22.74 20.70 -15.08
CA LYS A 322 22.46 20.96 -16.49
C LYS A 322 20.97 21.10 -16.77
N ASP A 323 20.14 20.22 -16.19
CA ASP A 323 18.69 20.30 -16.36
C ASP A 323 18.11 21.56 -15.72
N TYR A 324 18.66 22.02 -14.59
CA TYR A 324 18.26 23.29 -13.98
C TYR A 324 18.49 24.46 -14.95
N ILE A 325 19.70 24.56 -15.50
CA ILE A 325 20.06 25.61 -16.46
C ILE A 325 19.10 25.60 -17.66
N ASN A 326 18.86 24.42 -18.24
CA ASN A 326 18.03 24.29 -19.44
C ASN A 326 16.55 24.59 -19.19
N ASN A 327 16.01 24.27 -18.01
CA ASN A 327 14.57 24.36 -17.75
C ASN A 327 14.15 25.65 -17.04
N PHE A 328 15.05 26.30 -16.28
CA PHE A 328 14.69 27.42 -15.40
C PHE A 328 15.43 28.73 -15.69
N VAL A 329 16.64 28.68 -16.25
CA VAL A 329 17.41 29.89 -16.57
C VAL A 329 16.94 30.38 -17.94
N LYS A 330 16.36 31.58 -17.99
CA LYS A 330 15.77 32.12 -19.23
C LYS A 330 16.75 32.94 -20.07
N ASP A 331 17.71 33.59 -19.42
CA ASP A 331 18.69 34.45 -20.09
C ASP A 331 19.84 33.60 -20.68
N SER A 332 20.12 33.78 -21.99
CA SER A 332 21.12 32.98 -22.70
C SER A 332 22.55 33.22 -22.22
N MET A 333 22.85 34.43 -21.76
CA MET A 333 24.18 34.77 -21.25
C MET A 333 24.39 34.17 -19.86
N GLU A 334 23.36 34.20 -19.02
CA GLU A 334 23.33 33.52 -17.72
C GLU A 334 23.44 32.00 -17.86
N GLN A 335 22.76 31.40 -18.85
CA GLN A 335 22.90 29.97 -19.15
C GLN A 335 24.35 29.59 -19.48
N GLU A 336 25.03 30.37 -20.33
CA GLU A 336 26.42 30.13 -20.70
C GLU A 336 27.35 30.29 -19.50
N ASN A 337 27.17 31.36 -18.71
CA ASN A 337 27.96 31.62 -17.51
C ASN A 337 27.81 30.49 -16.49
N LEU A 338 26.59 30.06 -16.17
CA LEU A 338 26.34 28.95 -15.24
C LEU A 338 26.88 27.63 -15.78
N SER A 339 26.77 27.39 -17.09
CA SER A 339 27.32 26.19 -17.72
C SER A 339 28.85 26.11 -17.61
N LEU A 340 29.53 27.26 -17.69
CA LEU A 340 30.97 27.38 -17.49
C LEU A 340 31.36 27.25 -16.01
N MET A 341 30.62 27.91 -15.11
CA MET A 341 30.85 27.84 -13.66
C MET A 341 30.70 26.42 -13.11
N TRP A 342 29.71 25.66 -13.62
CA TRP A 342 29.41 24.30 -13.17
C TRP A 342 29.93 23.22 -14.11
N LYS A 343 30.90 23.53 -14.97
CA LYS A 343 31.40 22.61 -16.01
C LYS A 343 31.72 21.20 -15.49
N ASP A 344 32.32 21.10 -14.31
CA ASP A 344 32.72 19.83 -13.69
C ASP A 344 31.60 19.16 -12.86
N SER A 345 30.46 19.83 -12.68
CA SER A 345 29.31 19.38 -11.88
C SER A 345 27.99 19.36 -12.66
N LEU A 346 28.00 19.59 -13.98
CA LEU A 346 26.79 19.63 -14.82
C LEU A 346 25.90 18.38 -14.70
N ASN A 347 26.52 17.21 -14.59
CA ASN A 347 25.80 15.93 -14.48
C ASN A 347 25.49 15.52 -13.04
N LYS A 348 25.89 16.31 -12.04
CA LYS A 348 25.54 16.06 -10.64
C LYS A 348 24.11 16.53 -10.37
N ASP A 349 23.47 15.87 -9.42
CA ASP A 349 22.15 16.24 -8.92
C ASP A 349 22.16 17.69 -8.44
N PHE A 350 21.15 18.45 -8.88
CA PHE A 350 20.91 19.80 -8.43
C PHE A 350 20.32 19.77 -7.02
N ILE A 351 20.96 20.49 -6.11
CA ILE A 351 20.53 20.59 -4.71
C ILE A 351 19.85 21.94 -4.48
N ILE A 352 18.64 21.91 -3.95
CA ILE A 352 17.85 23.12 -3.74
C ILE A 352 18.41 23.92 -2.56
N GLN A 353 18.86 25.14 -2.82
CA GLN A 353 19.49 26.02 -1.82
C GLN A 353 18.52 26.97 -1.08
N ASN A 354 17.24 26.98 -1.46
CA ASN A 354 16.24 27.85 -0.82
C ASN A 354 15.70 27.23 0.47
N GLN A 355 15.95 27.89 1.62
CA GLN A 355 15.53 27.45 2.95
C GLN A 355 14.01 27.34 3.14
N GLU A 356 13.24 28.12 2.38
CA GLU A 356 11.77 28.08 2.45
C GLU A 356 11.17 26.94 1.59
N HIS A 357 11.99 26.27 0.78
CA HIS A 357 11.53 25.21 -0.09
C HIS A 357 11.38 23.87 0.67
N PRO A 358 10.30 23.08 0.47
CA PRO A 358 10.11 21.79 1.14
C PRO A 358 11.24 20.77 0.92
N TYR A 359 12.01 20.97 -0.15
CA TYR A 359 13.17 20.15 -0.54
C TYR A 359 14.50 20.87 -0.33
N TYR A 360 14.60 21.83 0.60
CA TYR A 360 15.88 22.47 0.95
C TYR A 360 16.97 21.43 1.24
N MET A 361 18.15 21.62 0.65
CA MET A 361 19.30 20.73 0.66
C MET A 361 19.04 19.31 0.12
N LYS A 362 17.98 19.14 -0.68
CA LYS A 362 17.65 17.88 -1.36
C LYS A 362 17.62 18.06 -2.86
N SER A 363 17.86 16.96 -3.57
CA SER A 363 17.52 16.86 -4.98
C SER A 363 16.02 16.67 -5.15
N ILE A 364 15.54 16.97 -6.36
CA ILE A 364 14.16 16.78 -6.76
C ILE A 364 14.14 15.93 -8.04
N ALA A 365 13.13 15.07 -8.18
CA ALA A 365 12.92 14.32 -9.41
C ALA A 365 12.78 15.29 -10.60
N LEU A 366 13.47 15.01 -11.71
CA LEU A 366 13.44 15.87 -12.89
C LEU A 366 12.00 16.08 -13.41
N ALA A 367 11.17 15.05 -13.31
CA ALA A 367 9.76 15.11 -13.69
C ALA A 367 8.92 16.05 -12.81
N ASP A 368 9.29 16.24 -11.54
CA ASP A 368 8.60 17.18 -10.65
C ASP A 368 9.08 18.62 -10.82
N ALA A 369 10.32 18.80 -11.26
CA ALA A 369 10.90 20.12 -11.47
C ALA A 369 10.42 20.77 -12.79
N LYS A 370 10.23 20.00 -13.86
CA LYS A 370 9.88 20.56 -15.18
C LYS A 370 8.61 21.43 -15.14
N ASN A 371 8.65 22.56 -15.85
CA ASN A 371 7.48 23.39 -16.10
C ASN A 371 6.44 22.60 -16.91
N GLY A 372 5.16 22.68 -16.54
CA GLY A 372 4.07 22.02 -17.25
C GLY A 372 3.11 21.30 -16.30
N SER A 373 2.21 20.48 -16.86
CA SER A 373 1.34 19.63 -16.04
C SER A 373 2.11 18.42 -15.52
N GLN A 374 1.76 17.94 -14.33
CA GLN A 374 2.35 16.71 -13.76
C GLN A 374 2.17 15.52 -14.73
N LYS A 375 1.02 15.46 -15.42
CA LYS A 375 0.73 14.44 -16.44
C LYS A 375 1.85 14.40 -17.47
N ASP A 376 2.14 15.54 -18.10
CA ASP A 376 3.08 15.62 -19.22
C ASP A 376 4.50 15.24 -18.80
N ASN A 377 4.93 15.70 -17.64
CA ASN A 377 6.28 15.44 -17.14
C ASN A 377 6.51 13.96 -16.79
N TRP A 378 5.50 13.30 -16.22
CA TRP A 378 5.57 11.92 -15.77
C TRP A 378 5.17 10.90 -16.83
N TRP A 379 4.47 11.31 -17.89
CA TRP A 379 3.93 10.42 -18.91
C TRP A 379 4.97 9.46 -19.48
N SER A 380 6.07 10.02 -19.95
CA SER A 380 7.14 9.23 -20.58
C SER A 380 7.85 8.31 -19.59
N LEU A 381 7.95 8.74 -18.33
CA LEU A 381 8.60 7.97 -17.28
C LEU A 381 7.74 6.77 -16.87
N VAL A 382 6.43 6.95 -16.74
CA VAL A 382 5.53 5.85 -16.37
C VAL A 382 5.41 4.83 -17.49
N PHE A 383 5.15 5.27 -18.73
CA PHE A 383 4.79 4.37 -19.82
C PHE A 383 5.97 3.82 -20.62
N PHE A 384 7.07 4.56 -20.73
CA PHE A 384 8.15 4.24 -21.69
C PHE A 384 9.54 4.11 -21.05
N SER A 385 9.69 4.42 -19.76
CA SER A 385 10.97 4.19 -19.10
C SER A 385 11.15 2.73 -18.68
N GLU A 386 12.41 2.32 -18.55
CA GLU A 386 12.76 0.98 -18.09
C GLU A 386 12.16 0.69 -16.72
N ILE A 387 12.30 1.62 -15.78
CA ILE A 387 11.80 1.47 -14.41
C ILE A 387 10.27 1.45 -14.33
N GLY A 388 9.60 2.28 -15.15
CA GLY A 388 8.13 2.31 -15.23
C GLY A 388 7.56 0.99 -15.74
N ILE A 389 8.16 0.43 -16.79
CA ILE A 389 7.78 -0.88 -17.34
C ILE A 389 8.09 -2.01 -16.33
N MET A 390 9.26 -1.99 -15.68
CA MET A 390 9.62 -2.95 -14.63
C MET A 390 8.60 -2.97 -13.51
N LEU A 391 8.24 -1.79 -13.01
CA LEU A 391 7.21 -1.63 -11.99
C LEU A 391 5.87 -2.20 -12.47
N MET A 392 5.48 -1.90 -13.70
CA MET A 392 4.19 -2.36 -14.23
C MET A 392 4.13 -3.86 -14.52
N ARG A 393 5.24 -4.48 -14.91
CA ARG A 393 5.35 -5.95 -14.99
C ARG A 393 5.07 -6.59 -13.63
N PHE A 394 5.64 -6.04 -12.56
CA PHE A 394 5.39 -6.52 -11.20
C PHE A 394 3.92 -6.34 -10.79
N ILE A 395 3.38 -5.14 -10.93
CA ILE A 395 1.99 -4.82 -10.56
C ILE A 395 1.00 -5.70 -11.34
N ALA A 396 1.18 -5.81 -12.66
CA ALA A 396 0.31 -6.60 -13.52
C ALA A 396 0.32 -8.09 -13.15
N PHE A 397 1.50 -8.65 -12.88
CA PHE A 397 1.63 -10.02 -12.38
C PHE A 397 0.88 -10.19 -11.06
N ALA A 398 1.11 -9.29 -10.10
CA ALA A 398 0.53 -9.37 -8.77
C ALA A 398 -0.99 -9.37 -8.81
N TYR A 399 -1.60 -8.42 -9.52
CA TYR A 399 -3.05 -8.29 -9.63
C TYR A 399 -3.68 -9.47 -10.38
N LEU A 400 -3.14 -9.82 -11.56
CA LEU A 400 -3.70 -10.92 -12.34
C LEU A 400 -3.61 -12.25 -11.58
N TYR A 401 -2.45 -12.57 -11.02
CA TYR A 401 -2.30 -13.82 -10.28
C TYR A 401 -3.14 -13.84 -9.01
N HIS A 402 -3.26 -12.72 -8.28
CA HIS A 402 -4.10 -12.63 -7.09
C HIS A 402 -5.54 -13.08 -7.37
N TYR A 403 -6.18 -12.53 -8.41
CA TYR A 403 -7.54 -12.90 -8.79
C TYR A 403 -7.63 -14.34 -9.31
N LEU A 404 -6.68 -14.79 -10.14
CA LEU A 404 -6.68 -16.17 -10.64
C LEU A 404 -6.49 -17.21 -9.53
N ASN A 405 -5.62 -16.91 -8.56
CA ASN A 405 -5.39 -17.72 -7.38
C ASN A 405 -6.65 -17.84 -6.53
N TRP A 406 -7.45 -16.76 -6.41
CA TRP A 406 -8.78 -16.83 -5.80
C TRP A 406 -9.68 -17.84 -6.53
N PHE A 407 -9.88 -17.69 -7.84
CA PHE A 407 -10.80 -18.56 -8.58
C PHE A 407 -10.35 -20.03 -8.66
N SER A 408 -9.03 -20.29 -8.60
CA SER A 408 -8.47 -21.65 -8.60
C SER A 408 -8.85 -22.48 -7.35
N LYS A 409 -9.14 -21.83 -6.22
CA LYS A 409 -9.37 -22.47 -4.91
C LYS A 409 -10.83 -22.89 -4.71
N THR A 410 -11.36 -23.66 -5.66
CA THR A 410 -12.77 -24.07 -5.72
C THR A 410 -13.26 -24.85 -4.50
N GLU A 411 -12.40 -25.60 -3.80
CA GLU A 411 -12.79 -26.37 -2.61
C GLU A 411 -12.85 -25.57 -1.31
N VAL A 412 -12.05 -24.51 -1.20
CA VAL A 412 -11.99 -23.65 -0.01
C VAL A 412 -13.04 -22.54 -0.11
N ILE A 413 -13.15 -21.93 -1.29
CA ILE A 413 -14.02 -20.79 -1.55
C ILE A 413 -15.41 -21.25 -1.97
N ARG A 414 -15.51 -22.30 -2.80
CA ARG A 414 -16.79 -22.86 -3.25
C ARG A 414 -17.74 -21.79 -3.82
N TRP A 415 -17.20 -20.82 -4.56
CA TRP A 415 -17.97 -19.74 -5.18
C TRP A 415 -19.12 -20.27 -6.06
N HIS A 416 -18.95 -21.46 -6.63
CA HIS A 416 -19.96 -22.16 -7.43
C HIS A 416 -21.08 -22.84 -6.60
N LYS A 417 -21.00 -22.82 -5.26
CA LYS A 417 -22.03 -23.36 -4.34
C LYS A 417 -22.87 -22.27 -3.67
N VAL A 418 -22.67 -21.00 -4.05
CA VAL A 418 -23.46 -19.86 -3.56
C VAL A 418 -24.92 -20.01 -4.00
N PRO A 419 -25.92 -19.63 -3.17
CA PRO A 419 -27.34 -19.68 -3.56
C PRO A 419 -27.60 -18.96 -4.88
N LYS A 420 -28.40 -19.58 -5.76
CA LYS A 420 -28.64 -19.08 -7.14
C LYS A 420 -29.05 -17.61 -7.20
N VAL A 421 -29.92 -17.17 -6.28
CA VAL A 421 -30.38 -15.77 -6.20
C VAL A 421 -29.22 -14.80 -5.94
N ARG A 422 -28.34 -15.15 -4.99
CA ARG A 422 -27.15 -14.34 -4.68
C ARG A 422 -26.16 -14.35 -5.85
N PHE A 423 -25.97 -15.52 -6.47
CA PHE A 423 -25.09 -15.65 -7.63
C PHE A 423 -25.58 -14.83 -8.84
N ILE A 424 -26.89 -14.80 -9.11
CA ILE A 424 -27.48 -13.92 -10.12
C ILE A 424 -27.17 -12.45 -9.79
N GLY A 425 -27.34 -12.03 -8.53
CA GLY A 425 -26.98 -10.67 -8.10
C GLY A 425 -25.50 -10.34 -8.33
N VAL A 426 -24.60 -11.28 -8.04
CA VAL A 426 -23.15 -11.14 -8.31
C VAL A 426 -22.90 -10.95 -9.81
N ILE A 427 -23.47 -11.78 -10.67
CA ILE A 427 -23.27 -11.69 -12.12
C ILE A 427 -23.88 -10.39 -12.68
N SER A 428 -25.06 -9.98 -12.21
CA SER A 428 -25.67 -8.72 -12.64
C SER A 428 -24.81 -7.51 -12.27
N LEU A 429 -24.34 -7.43 -11.02
CA LEU A 429 -23.45 -6.35 -10.57
C LEU A 429 -22.11 -6.36 -11.32
N TRP A 430 -21.58 -7.55 -11.61
CA TRP A 430 -20.37 -7.70 -12.40
C TRP A 430 -20.54 -7.21 -13.85
N LEU A 431 -21.66 -7.52 -14.50
CA LEU A 431 -21.97 -7.03 -15.84
C LEU A 431 -22.15 -5.51 -15.86
N VAL A 432 -22.82 -4.94 -14.84
CA VAL A 432 -22.92 -3.48 -14.68
C VAL A 432 -21.53 -2.85 -14.54
N ALA A 433 -20.67 -3.41 -13.68
CA ALA A 433 -19.31 -2.92 -13.49
C ALA A 433 -18.49 -2.97 -14.79
N CYS A 434 -18.55 -4.09 -15.52
CA CYS A 434 -17.89 -4.21 -16.83
C CYS A 434 -18.43 -3.19 -17.84
N GLY A 435 -19.75 -2.96 -17.85
CA GLY A 435 -20.39 -1.96 -18.69
C GLY A 435 -19.94 -0.53 -18.38
N LEU A 436 -19.76 -0.19 -17.09
CA LEU A 436 -19.24 1.10 -16.67
C LEU A 436 -17.80 1.30 -17.14
N TYR A 437 -16.89 0.34 -16.92
CA TYR A 437 -15.52 0.44 -17.44
C TYR A 437 -15.42 0.51 -18.96
N ALA A 438 -16.34 -0.18 -19.66
CA ALA A 438 -16.40 -0.12 -21.12
C ALA A 438 -16.91 1.24 -21.63
N TYR A 439 -17.77 1.92 -20.86
CA TYR A 439 -18.26 3.25 -21.17
C TYR A 439 -17.21 4.32 -20.86
N ASP A 440 -16.72 4.33 -19.62
CA ASP A 440 -15.72 5.26 -19.13
C ASP A 440 -14.94 4.65 -17.96
N TYR A 441 -13.61 4.64 -18.07
CA TYR A 441 -12.79 3.97 -17.07
C TYR A 441 -12.77 4.70 -15.72
N ALA A 442 -12.83 6.04 -15.72
CA ALA A 442 -12.88 6.83 -14.49
C ALA A 442 -14.19 6.57 -13.74
N ILE A 443 -15.33 6.57 -14.44
CA ILE A 443 -16.64 6.23 -13.85
C ILE A 443 -16.63 4.81 -13.29
N GLY A 444 -16.12 3.84 -14.06
CA GLY A 444 -16.00 2.46 -13.61
C GLY A 444 -15.13 2.32 -12.35
N LEU A 445 -13.99 3.04 -12.31
CA LEU A 445 -13.08 3.08 -11.17
C LEU A 445 -13.76 3.65 -9.94
N SER A 446 -14.41 4.81 -10.06
CA SER A 446 -15.10 5.45 -8.94
C SER A 446 -16.25 4.58 -8.43
N PHE A 447 -17.07 4.01 -9.34
CA PHE A 447 -18.17 3.12 -8.95
C PHE A 447 -17.70 1.88 -8.17
N LEU A 448 -16.58 1.28 -8.58
CA LEU A 448 -16.02 0.12 -7.90
C LEU A 448 -15.07 0.44 -6.75
N PHE A 449 -14.66 1.69 -6.56
CA PHE A 449 -13.77 2.08 -5.47
C PHE A 449 -14.33 1.61 -4.12
N PHE A 450 -15.63 1.81 -3.89
CA PHE A 450 -16.31 1.33 -2.69
C PHE A 450 -16.16 -0.18 -2.50
N LEU A 451 -16.42 -0.96 -3.56
CA LEU A 451 -16.38 -2.41 -3.51
C LEU A 451 -14.94 -2.92 -3.34
N SER A 452 -14.00 -2.30 -4.05
CA SER A 452 -12.57 -2.57 -3.97
C SER A 452 -12.01 -2.25 -2.59
N PHE A 453 -12.39 -1.13 -1.97
CA PHE A 453 -11.89 -0.83 -0.63
C PHE A 453 -12.56 -1.69 0.44
N THR A 454 -13.88 -1.90 0.32
CA THR A 454 -14.67 -2.63 1.31
C THR A 454 -14.25 -4.10 1.41
N HIS A 455 -13.94 -4.78 0.31
CA HIS A 455 -13.48 -6.18 0.41
C HIS A 455 -12.14 -6.28 1.14
N VAL A 456 -11.17 -5.41 0.86
CA VAL A 456 -9.88 -5.36 1.58
C VAL A 456 -10.09 -5.19 3.09
N LEU A 457 -10.94 -4.25 3.50
CA LEU A 457 -11.26 -4.04 4.91
C LEU A 457 -11.90 -5.29 5.56
N LEU A 458 -12.85 -5.90 4.86
CA LEU A 458 -13.59 -7.05 5.35
C LEU A 458 -12.76 -8.34 5.37
N GLU A 459 -11.74 -8.43 4.52
CA GLU A 459 -10.77 -9.53 4.50
C GLU A 459 -9.67 -9.34 5.55
N PHE A 460 -9.41 -8.11 6.01
CA PHE A 460 -8.34 -7.82 6.95
C PHE A 460 -8.33 -8.73 8.22
N PRO A 461 -9.46 -9.08 8.84
CA PRO A 461 -9.49 -10.06 9.92
C PRO A 461 -8.95 -11.46 9.55
N LEU A 462 -9.22 -11.92 8.34
CA LEU A 462 -8.67 -13.17 7.80
C LEU A 462 -7.16 -13.07 7.63
N ASN A 463 -6.65 -11.93 7.15
CA ASN A 463 -5.22 -11.69 6.97
C ASN A 463 -4.47 -11.81 8.31
N VAL A 464 -4.98 -11.16 9.36
CA VAL A 464 -4.42 -11.29 10.72
C VAL A 464 -4.50 -12.73 11.22
N THR A 465 -5.65 -13.40 11.02
CA THR A 465 -5.83 -14.81 11.44
C THR A 465 -4.83 -15.74 10.74
N SER A 466 -4.53 -15.50 9.47
CA SER A 466 -3.57 -16.26 8.68
C SER A 466 -2.14 -16.08 9.18
N ILE A 467 -1.74 -14.85 9.52
CA ILE A 467 -0.42 -14.56 10.12
C ILE A 467 -0.25 -15.29 11.46
N ILE A 468 -1.24 -15.20 12.35
CA ILE A 468 -1.23 -15.92 13.62
C ILE A 468 -1.17 -17.44 13.37
N GLY A 469 -1.88 -17.92 12.35
CA GLY A 469 -1.89 -19.30 11.91
C GLY A 469 -0.52 -19.80 11.48
N ILE A 470 0.21 -19.03 10.66
CA ILE A 470 1.58 -19.34 10.23
C ILE A 470 2.48 -19.57 11.46
N GLY A 471 2.46 -18.66 12.43
CA GLY A 471 3.28 -18.81 13.65
C GLY A 471 2.97 -20.09 14.43
N LYS A 472 1.69 -20.44 14.56
CA LYS A 472 1.26 -21.68 15.22
C LYS A 472 1.72 -22.92 14.46
N GLU A 473 1.53 -22.95 13.14
CA GLU A 473 1.90 -24.09 12.31
C GLU A 473 3.42 -24.27 12.24
N THR A 474 4.18 -23.19 12.10
CA THR A 474 5.65 -23.22 12.14
C THR A 474 6.15 -23.80 13.46
N ARG A 475 5.61 -23.35 14.60
CA ARG A 475 5.96 -23.92 15.91
C ARG A 475 5.61 -25.41 16.00
N ALA A 476 4.47 -25.82 15.46
CA ALA A 476 4.05 -27.21 15.44
C ALA A 476 4.97 -28.08 14.56
N ILE A 477 5.41 -27.56 13.41
CA ILE A 477 6.37 -28.22 12.51
C ILE A 477 7.74 -28.36 13.17
N ILE A 478 8.24 -27.30 13.81
CA ILE A 478 9.53 -27.34 14.53
C ILE A 478 9.51 -28.43 15.61
N LYS A 479 8.39 -28.58 16.33
CA LYS A 479 8.27 -29.57 17.40
C LYS A 479 8.03 -31.00 16.92
N ASN A 480 7.24 -31.19 15.86
CA ASN A 480 6.71 -32.51 15.49
C ASN A 480 7.12 -32.98 14.07
N GLY A 481 7.92 -32.19 13.35
CA GLY A 481 8.28 -32.44 11.95
C GLY A 481 7.21 -32.01 10.95
N PHE A 482 7.57 -32.08 9.67
CA PHE A 482 6.68 -31.75 8.54
C PHE A 482 5.83 -32.94 8.11
N THR A 483 5.17 -33.58 9.08
CA THR A 483 4.23 -34.67 8.85
C THR A 483 2.84 -34.23 9.32
N GLN A 484 1.82 -34.65 8.58
CA GLN A 484 0.44 -34.39 8.97
C GLN A 484 0.13 -35.35 10.13
N LYS A 485 -0.18 -34.84 11.32
CA LYS A 485 -0.80 -35.69 12.34
C LYS A 485 -2.16 -36.08 11.78
N ASP A 486 -2.40 -37.37 11.62
CA ASP A 486 -3.75 -37.87 11.44
C ASP A 486 -4.59 -37.31 12.58
N SER A 487 -5.52 -36.40 12.26
CA SER A 487 -6.51 -35.93 13.21
C SER A 487 -7.40 -37.13 13.52
N LYS A 488 -7.13 -37.80 14.64
CA LYS A 488 -8.10 -38.71 15.25
C LYS A 488 -9.33 -37.95 15.71
#